data_AF-A0A7S3N366-F1
#
_entry.id   AF-A0A7S3N366-F1
#
_cell.length_a   1.000
_cell.length_b   1.000
_cell.length_c   1.000
_cell.angle_alpha   90.00
_cell.angle_beta   90.00
_cell.angle_gamma   90.00
#
_symmetry.space_group_name_H-M   'P 1'
#
loop_
_entity.id
_entity.type
_entity.pdbx_description
1 polymer ?
#
loop_
_entity_poly.entity_id
_entity_poly.type
_entity_poly.pdbx_seq_one_letter_code
_entity_poly.pdbx_strand_id
1 'polypeptide(L)'
;MKAKSKEENTVTLRITCGNLHKATYPNVKDLTSVQEKTKFTWIAFVDCGLTRNQSEMLIQKVVFGFNSSYENPIRTVSKHPFKVFEKGSEPFEVSIIIHWRARLKMKALTLKHTLSFVNHENCSVHLLKIKRAYLSDPEIKQTTEKVINKSRFKLR
;
A
#
# COMPACT_ATOMS: atom_id res chain seq x y z
N MET A 1 -35.20 29.39 -13.72
CA MET A 1 -34.20 29.01 -12.70
C MET A 1 -33.38 27.85 -13.23
N LYS A 2 -32.12 28.08 -13.64
CA LYS A 2 -31.23 27.00 -14.12
C LYS A 2 -30.57 26.34 -12.92
N ALA A 3 -30.83 25.05 -12.71
CA ALA A 3 -30.09 24.24 -11.76
C ALA A 3 -28.62 24.22 -12.18
N LYS A 4 -27.73 24.86 -11.41
CA LYS A 4 -26.29 24.61 -11.51
C LYS A 4 -26.08 23.16 -11.12
N SER A 5 -25.70 22.32 -12.10
CA SER A 5 -25.18 20.99 -11.82
C SER A 5 -24.05 21.13 -10.81
N LYS A 6 -24.21 20.54 -9.63
CA LYS A 6 -23.15 20.40 -8.64
C LYS A 6 -22.04 19.60 -9.30
N GLU A 7 -21.02 20.29 -9.78
CA GLU A 7 -19.81 19.67 -10.29
C GLU A 7 -19.25 18.80 -9.15
N GLU A 8 -19.28 17.48 -9.33
CA GLU A 8 -18.86 16.53 -8.31
C GLU A 8 -17.40 16.81 -7.95
N ASN A 9 -17.17 17.39 -6.75
CA ASN A 9 -15.87 17.75 -6.21
C ASN A 9 -15.01 16.50 -5.91
N THR A 10 -14.67 15.78 -6.96
CA THR A 10 -13.98 14.51 -6.97
C THR A 10 -12.66 14.65 -7.72
N VAL A 11 -11.73 13.77 -7.39
CA VAL A 11 -10.42 13.64 -8.01
C VAL A 11 -10.14 12.16 -8.24
N THR A 12 -9.44 11.83 -9.32
CA THR A 12 -9.04 10.47 -9.63
C THR A 12 -7.75 10.12 -8.88
N LEU A 13 -7.84 9.19 -7.94
CA LEU A 13 -6.70 8.57 -7.28
C LEU A 13 -6.17 7.43 -8.15
N ARG A 14 -4.89 7.47 -8.51
CA ARG A 14 -4.21 6.38 -9.24
C ARG A 14 -3.55 5.43 -8.25
N ILE A 15 -4.06 4.21 -8.15
CA ILE A 15 -3.52 3.14 -7.31
C ILE A 15 -2.77 2.18 -8.22
N THR A 16 -1.49 1.97 -7.97
CA THR A 16 -0.65 0.97 -8.64
C THR A 16 -0.39 -0.15 -7.65
N CYS A 17 -0.75 -1.37 -8.00
CA CYS A 17 -0.31 -2.56 -7.26
C CYS A 17 0.52 -3.43 -8.19
N GLY A 18 1.54 -4.09 -7.66
CA GLY A 18 2.42 -4.86 -8.50
C GLY A 18 3.44 -5.68 -7.73
N ASN A 19 4.34 -6.30 -8.49
CA ASN A 19 5.52 -6.92 -7.95
C ASN A 19 6.81 -6.53 -8.70
N LEU A 20 7.88 -6.40 -7.93
CA LEU A 20 9.27 -6.34 -8.40
C LEU A 20 9.98 -7.63 -8.00
N HIS A 21 10.98 -8.06 -8.76
CA HIS A 21 11.73 -9.26 -8.40
C HIS A 21 13.21 -9.17 -8.82
N LYS A 22 14.05 -9.97 -8.16
CA LYS A 22 15.45 -10.16 -8.48
C LYS A 22 15.81 -11.64 -8.43
N ALA A 23 16.46 -12.13 -9.47
CA ALA A 23 17.00 -13.49 -9.50
C ALA A 23 18.02 -13.67 -8.36
N THR A 24 17.86 -14.74 -7.60
CA THR A 24 18.79 -15.16 -6.54
C THR A 24 19.46 -16.44 -7.02
N TYR A 25 20.76 -16.37 -7.27
CA TYR A 25 21.56 -17.55 -7.57
C TYR A 25 22.19 -18.06 -6.27
N PRO A 26 22.17 -19.38 -5.99
CA PRO A 26 22.83 -19.92 -4.83
C PRO A 26 24.34 -19.67 -4.92
N ASN A 27 24.95 -19.34 -3.78
CA ASN A 27 26.40 -19.17 -3.68
C ASN A 27 27.05 -20.55 -3.76
N VAL A 28 28.09 -20.72 -4.59
CA VAL A 28 28.71 -22.03 -4.92
C VAL A 28 29.24 -22.78 -3.68
N LYS A 29 29.38 -22.12 -2.53
CA LYS A 29 29.87 -22.70 -1.28
C LYS A 29 28.82 -23.45 -0.45
N ASP A 30 27.52 -23.30 -0.75
CA ASP A 30 26.41 -23.87 0.05
C ASP A 30 25.79 -25.13 -0.58
N LEU A 31 26.51 -25.82 -1.48
CA LEU A 31 26.02 -26.98 -2.24
C LEU A 31 25.90 -28.31 -1.44
N THR A 32 26.11 -28.29 -0.13
CA THR A 32 26.11 -29.51 0.71
C THR A 32 24.75 -29.84 1.34
N SER A 33 23.73 -29.00 1.18
CA SER A 33 22.36 -29.31 1.62
C SER A 33 21.39 -29.25 0.45
N VAL A 34 20.70 -30.35 0.21
CA VAL A 34 19.60 -30.45 -0.76
C VAL A 34 18.42 -29.65 -0.20
N GLN A 35 18.41 -28.32 -0.39
CA GLN A 35 17.27 -27.46 -0.07
C GLN A 35 17.02 -26.45 -1.19
N GLU A 36 16.11 -26.87 -2.07
CA GLU A 36 15.08 -26.10 -2.80
C GLU A 36 15.47 -24.80 -3.50
N LYS A 37 15.31 -24.82 -4.84
CA LYS A 37 15.49 -23.73 -5.81
C LYS A 37 14.63 -22.50 -5.48
N THR A 38 15.05 -21.71 -4.50
CA THR A 38 14.53 -20.37 -4.31
C THR A 38 15.12 -19.47 -5.40
N LYS A 39 14.38 -19.23 -6.48
CA LYS A 39 14.92 -18.53 -7.66
C LYS A 39 14.86 -17.01 -7.57
N PHE A 40 13.91 -16.45 -6.82
CA PHE A 40 13.68 -15.01 -6.79
C PHE A 40 13.46 -14.48 -5.37
N THR A 41 14.02 -13.32 -5.09
CA THR A 41 13.53 -12.41 -4.05
C THR A 41 12.58 -11.43 -4.71
N TRP A 42 11.44 -11.16 -4.09
CA TRP A 42 10.41 -10.32 -4.69
C TRP A 42 9.72 -9.42 -3.68
N ILE A 43 9.10 -8.37 -4.19
CA ILE A 43 8.39 -7.36 -3.43
C ILE A 43 7.00 -7.22 -4.01
N ALA A 44 5.95 -7.50 -3.24
CA ALA A 44 4.59 -7.09 -3.57
C ALA A 44 4.34 -5.70 -2.98
N PHE A 45 3.72 -4.79 -3.74
CA PHE A 45 3.53 -3.40 -3.29
C PHE A 45 2.21 -2.79 -3.72
N VAL A 46 1.81 -1.74 -2.98
CA VAL A 46 0.75 -0.80 -3.35
C VAL A 46 1.29 0.63 -3.22
N ASP A 47 1.09 1.42 -4.27
CA ASP A 47 1.42 2.84 -4.35
C ASP A 47 0.21 3.63 -4.86
N CYS A 48 -0.02 4.83 -4.32
CA CYS A 48 -1.12 5.71 -4.73
C CYS A 48 -0.66 6.96 -5.48
N GLY A 49 0.62 7.05 -5.86
CA GLY A 49 1.20 8.22 -6.54
C GLY A 49 1.15 9.50 -5.70
N LEU A 50 1.07 9.36 -4.39
CA LEU A 50 0.97 10.46 -3.42
C LEU A 50 2.20 10.47 -2.51
N THR A 51 2.41 11.59 -1.82
CA THR A 51 3.43 11.64 -0.77
C THR A 51 3.14 10.63 0.34
N ARG A 52 4.18 10.28 1.12
CA ARG A 52 4.04 9.40 2.30
C ARG A 52 2.90 9.85 3.23
N ASN A 53 2.86 11.14 3.57
CA ASN A 53 1.87 11.69 4.49
C ASN A 53 0.45 11.59 3.93
N GLN A 54 0.26 11.97 2.67
CA GLN A 54 -1.05 11.87 2.01
C GLN A 54 -1.52 10.41 1.90
N SER A 55 -0.60 9.48 1.60
CA SER A 55 -0.92 8.05 1.54
C SER A 55 -1.37 7.51 2.91
N GLU A 56 -0.65 7.84 3.99
CA GLU A 56 -1.00 7.40 5.36
C GLU A 56 -2.25 8.10 5.94
N MET A 57 -2.61 9.27 5.41
CA MET A 57 -3.87 9.98 5.68
C MET A 57 -5.08 9.34 5.00
N LEU A 58 -4.88 8.66 3.87
CA LEU A 58 -5.93 7.97 3.13
C LEU A 58 -6.08 6.52 3.57
N ILE A 59 -4.96 5.80 3.61
CA ILE A 59 -4.89 4.36 3.84
C ILE A 59 -4.61 4.10 5.31
N GLN A 60 -5.47 3.28 5.93
CA GLN A 60 -5.27 2.78 7.28
C GLN A 60 -4.31 1.58 7.29
N LYS A 61 -4.51 0.64 6.36
CA LYS A 61 -3.67 -0.54 6.18
C LYS A 61 -3.93 -1.19 4.83
N VAL A 62 -2.94 -1.94 4.36
CA VAL A 62 -3.04 -2.86 3.22
C VAL A 62 -2.85 -4.28 3.72
N VAL A 63 -3.73 -5.18 3.32
CA VAL A 63 -3.62 -6.62 3.61
C VAL A 63 -3.26 -7.34 2.33
N PHE A 64 -2.16 -8.08 2.34
CA PHE A 64 -1.71 -8.97 1.28
C PHE A 64 -2.05 -10.40 1.68
N GLY A 65 -2.77 -11.12 0.83
CA GLY A 65 -3.07 -12.54 0.97
C GLY A 65 -2.27 -13.34 -0.05
N PHE A 66 -1.38 -14.19 0.44
CA PHE A 66 -0.55 -15.10 -0.33
C PHE A 66 -1.06 -16.54 -0.25
N ASN A 67 -0.44 -17.45 -1.01
CA ASN A 67 -0.72 -18.88 -0.92
C ASN A 67 -0.41 -19.42 0.50
N SER A 68 -1.18 -20.40 0.97
CA SER A 68 -1.02 -21.07 2.27
C SER A 68 0.35 -21.73 2.48
N SER A 69 1.14 -21.95 1.42
CA SER A 69 2.52 -22.44 1.52
C SER A 69 3.48 -21.44 2.19
N TYR A 70 3.12 -20.16 2.23
CA TYR A 70 3.91 -19.13 2.91
C TYR A 70 3.60 -19.11 4.40
N GLU A 71 4.63 -18.97 5.24
CA GLU A 71 4.44 -18.68 6.66
C GLU A 71 3.65 -17.37 6.79
N ASN A 72 2.63 -17.33 7.63
CA ASN A 72 1.77 -16.15 7.80
C ASN A 72 1.25 -15.61 6.44
N PRO A 73 0.44 -16.36 5.69
CA PRO A 73 0.08 -16.01 4.31
C PRO A 73 -0.72 -14.70 4.21
N ILE A 74 -1.30 -14.23 5.31
CA ILE A 74 -1.98 -12.94 5.40
C ILE A 74 -1.05 -11.93 6.09
N ARG A 75 -0.50 -10.99 5.32
CA ARG A 75 0.40 -9.94 5.84
C ARG A 75 -0.31 -8.58 5.82
N THR A 76 -0.23 -7.85 6.93
CA THR A 76 -0.82 -6.51 7.05
C THR A 76 0.27 -5.45 7.17
N VAL A 77 0.20 -4.41 6.34
CA VAL A 77 1.11 -3.25 6.37
C VAL A 77 0.31 -1.98 6.63
N SER A 78 0.59 -1.30 7.74
CA SER A 78 -0.17 -0.12 8.20
C SER A 78 0.53 1.22 7.98
N LYS A 79 1.76 1.23 7.46
CA LYS A 79 2.56 2.43 7.21
C LYS A 79 3.18 2.38 5.81
N HIS A 80 3.37 3.56 5.22
CA HIS A 80 4.03 3.66 3.93
C HIS A 80 5.56 3.48 4.10
N PRO A 81 6.24 2.75 3.20
CA PRO A 81 5.73 2.13 1.97
C PRO A 81 4.93 0.85 2.22
N PHE A 82 3.80 0.68 1.52
CA PHE A 82 2.94 -0.51 1.64
C PHE A 82 3.51 -1.66 0.79
N LYS A 83 4.50 -2.36 1.33
CA LYS A 83 5.19 -3.44 0.63
C LYS A 83 5.49 -4.63 1.53
N VAL A 84 5.57 -5.81 0.93
CA VAL A 84 6.01 -7.06 1.56
C VAL A 84 7.11 -7.68 0.74
N PHE A 85 8.17 -8.12 1.41
CA PHE A 85 9.30 -8.83 0.82
C PHE A 85 9.17 -10.32 1.09
N GLU A 86 9.42 -11.13 0.07
CA GLU A 86 9.38 -12.57 0.18
C GLU A 86 10.35 -13.23 -0.80
N LYS A 87 10.46 -14.56 -0.69
CA LYS A 87 11.17 -15.39 -1.65
C LYS A 87 10.23 -16.38 -2.33
N GLY A 88 10.57 -16.81 -3.54
CA GLY A 88 9.77 -17.81 -4.24
C GLY A 88 10.30 -18.16 -5.63
N SER A 89 9.64 -19.12 -6.26
CA SER A 89 10.00 -19.65 -7.57
C SER A 89 8.86 -19.68 -8.57
N GLU A 90 7.62 -19.56 -8.09
CA GLU A 90 6.42 -19.79 -8.90
C GLU A 90 5.46 -18.58 -8.88
N PRO A 91 4.91 -18.19 -10.05
CA PRO A 91 3.83 -17.21 -10.14
C PRO A 91 2.57 -17.64 -9.37
N PHE A 92 1.86 -16.70 -8.75
CA PHE A 92 0.58 -16.97 -8.09
C PHE A 92 -0.26 -15.70 -7.94
N GLU A 93 -1.56 -15.83 -7.70
CA GLU A 93 -2.45 -14.68 -7.45
C GLU A 93 -2.31 -14.19 -6.00
N VAL A 94 -2.07 -12.88 -5.85
CA VAL A 94 -2.05 -12.17 -4.57
C VAL A 94 -3.35 -11.40 -4.40
N SER A 95 -4.06 -11.65 -3.31
CA SER A 95 -5.18 -10.82 -2.88
C SER A 95 -4.66 -9.57 -2.18
N ILE A 96 -5.13 -8.39 -2.56
CA ILE A 96 -4.73 -7.12 -1.94
C ILE A 96 -5.98 -6.37 -1.48
N ILE A 97 -6.08 -6.09 -0.18
CA ILE A 97 -7.21 -5.36 0.40
C ILE A 97 -6.70 -4.05 1.01
N ILE A 98 -7.13 -2.92 0.44
CA ILE A 98 -6.82 -1.59 0.93
C ILE A 98 -7.95 -1.12 1.84
N HIS A 99 -7.64 -0.96 3.12
CA HIS A 99 -8.55 -0.37 4.10
C HIS A 99 -8.28 1.13 4.21
N TRP A 100 -9.32 1.93 3.95
CA TRP A 100 -9.27 3.37 4.09
C TRP A 100 -9.43 3.79 5.54
N ARG A 101 -8.92 4.97 5.90
CA ARG A 101 -9.18 5.56 7.22
C ARG A 101 -10.68 5.74 7.44
N ALA A 102 -11.17 5.37 8.62
CA ALA A 102 -12.60 5.37 8.95
C ALA A 102 -13.32 6.70 8.66
N ARG A 103 -12.63 7.83 8.85
CA ARG A 103 -13.16 9.19 8.56
C ARG A 103 -13.60 9.37 7.10
N LEU A 104 -13.03 8.62 6.15
CA LEU A 104 -13.37 8.71 4.74
C LEU A 104 -14.68 7.99 4.40
N LYS A 105 -15.17 7.11 5.30
CA LYS A 105 -16.39 6.30 5.12
C LYS A 105 -16.42 5.55 3.78
N MET A 106 -15.25 5.13 3.29
CA MET A 106 -15.09 4.37 2.05
C MET A 106 -15.06 2.87 2.35
N LYS A 107 -15.70 2.07 1.49
CA LYS A 107 -15.57 0.61 1.54
C LYS A 107 -14.14 0.20 1.18
N ALA A 108 -13.64 -0.87 1.79
CA ALA A 108 -12.34 -1.42 1.45
C ALA A 108 -12.27 -1.77 -0.05
N LEU A 109 -11.13 -1.47 -0.67
CA LEU A 109 -10.89 -1.82 -2.07
C LEU A 109 -10.17 -3.16 -2.13
N THR A 110 -10.78 -4.15 -2.80
CA THR A 110 -10.19 -5.47 -2.99
C THR A 110 -9.67 -5.57 -4.43
N LEU A 111 -8.41 -5.94 -4.57
CA LEU A 111 -7.69 -6.11 -5.83
C LEU A 111 -7.08 -7.51 -5.88
N LYS A 112 -6.88 -8.01 -7.09
CA LYS A 112 -6.16 -9.25 -7.36
C LYS A 112 -4.99 -8.93 -8.28
N HIS A 113 -3.79 -9.41 -7.92
CA HIS A 113 -2.58 -9.20 -8.71
C HIS A 113 -1.88 -10.53 -8.94
N THR A 114 -1.68 -10.91 -10.20
CA THR A 114 -0.89 -12.10 -10.53
C THR A 114 0.58 -11.77 -10.39
N LEU A 115 1.26 -12.34 -9.39
CA LEU A 115 2.70 -12.23 -9.23
C LEU A 115 3.39 -12.92 -10.42
N SER A 116 4.31 -12.22 -11.08
CA SER A 116 5.05 -12.74 -12.24
C SER A 116 6.54 -12.44 -12.14
N PHE A 117 7.36 -13.39 -12.59
CA PHE A 117 8.82 -13.29 -12.65
C PHE A 117 9.36 -13.14 -14.08
N VAL A 118 8.47 -12.95 -15.07
CA VAL A 118 8.88 -12.83 -16.49
C VAL A 118 9.42 -11.43 -16.78
N ASN A 119 8.71 -10.41 -16.33
CA ASN A 119 9.08 -9.01 -16.51
C ASN A 119 9.59 -8.45 -15.20
N HIS A 120 10.67 -7.65 -15.26
CA HIS A 120 11.27 -7.01 -14.08
C HIS A 120 10.22 -6.24 -13.24
N GLU A 121 9.24 -5.63 -13.92
CA GLU A 121 8.09 -5.00 -13.30
C GLU A 121 6.80 -5.59 -13.86
N ASN A 122 5.88 -5.92 -12.96
CA ASN A 122 4.56 -6.40 -13.30
C ASN A 122 3.54 -5.68 -12.40
N CYS A 123 2.79 -4.75 -13.00
CA CYS A 123 1.98 -3.78 -12.27
C CYS A 123 0.60 -3.62 -12.92
N SER A 124 -0.41 -3.47 -12.09
CA SER A 124 -1.78 -3.10 -12.46
C SER A 124 -2.11 -1.71 -11.94
N VAL A 125 -2.79 -0.90 -12.76
CA VAL A 125 -3.21 0.46 -12.41
C VAL A 125 -4.73 0.48 -12.25
N HIS A 126 -5.18 0.98 -11.10
CA HIS A 126 -6.59 1.13 -10.74
C HIS A 126 -6.90 2.62 -10.50
N LEU A 127 -7.95 3.11 -11.13
CA LEU A 127 -8.37 4.50 -11.01
C LEU A 127 -9.61 4.58 -10.11
N LEU A 128 -9.52 5.32 -9.01
CA LEU A 128 -10.59 5.47 -8.04
C LEU A 128 -11.00 6.94 -7.91
N LYS A 129 -12.26 7.27 -8.20
CA LYS A 129 -12.79 8.61 -7.92
C LYS A 129 -13.00 8.77 -6.41
N ILE A 130 -12.32 9.74 -5.81
CA ILE A 130 -12.46 10.09 -4.39
C ILE A 130 -12.84 11.56 -4.24
N LYS A 131 -13.41 11.95 -3.10
CA LYS A 131 -13.69 13.37 -2.83
C LYS A 131 -12.37 14.14 -2.69
N ARG A 132 -12.26 15.31 -3.33
CA ARG A 132 -11.05 16.15 -3.26
C ARG A 132 -10.68 16.52 -1.82
N ALA A 133 -11.69 16.71 -0.96
CA ALA A 133 -11.52 17.01 0.47
C ALA A 133 -10.71 15.96 1.25
N TYR A 134 -10.61 14.72 0.75
CA TYR A 134 -9.84 13.66 1.40
C TYR A 134 -8.32 13.87 1.29
N LEU A 135 -7.86 14.67 0.32
CA LEU A 135 -6.45 15.00 0.12
C LEU A 135 -5.98 16.23 0.91
N SER A 136 -6.92 17.01 1.44
CA SER A 136 -6.67 18.27 2.14
C SER A 136 -7.01 18.12 3.62
N ASP A 137 -6.07 17.64 4.43
CA ASP A 137 -6.32 17.49 5.87
C ASP A 137 -6.29 18.82 6.64
N PRO A 138 -7.28 19.10 7.49
CA PRO A 138 -7.17 20.07 8.56
C PRO A 138 -6.55 19.52 9.88
N GLU A 139 -6.41 18.20 10.10
CA GLU A 139 -5.95 17.62 11.38
C GLU A 139 -4.47 17.91 11.74
N ILE A 140 -3.66 18.35 10.76
CA ILE A 140 -2.30 18.83 11.04
C ILE A 140 -2.34 20.17 11.80
N LYS A 141 -3.36 21.01 11.60
CA LYS A 141 -3.49 22.32 12.29
C LYS A 141 -3.86 22.19 13.77
N GLN A 142 -4.69 21.21 14.14
CA GLN A 142 -5.07 21.02 15.55
C GLN A 142 -3.95 20.45 16.41
N THR A 143 -3.03 19.68 15.83
CA THR A 143 -1.90 19.13 16.59
C THR A 143 -0.86 20.21 16.89
N THR A 144 -0.59 21.12 15.95
CA THR A 144 0.29 22.28 16.19
C THR A 144 -0.33 23.29 17.16
N GLU A 145 -1.63 23.58 17.08
CA GLU A 145 -2.29 24.49 18.04
C GLU A 145 -2.35 23.94 19.47
N LYS A 146 -2.58 22.63 19.65
CA LYS A 146 -2.55 22.00 20.99
C LYS A 146 -1.15 21.95 21.60
N VAL A 147 -0.11 21.79 20.78
CA VAL A 147 1.29 21.82 21.26
C VAL A 147 1.69 23.24 21.64
N ILE A 148 1.32 24.26 20.85
CA ILE A 148 1.60 25.66 21.17
C ILE A 148 0.86 26.11 22.44
N ASN A 149 -0.38 25.67 22.65
CA ASN A 149 -1.15 26.04 23.85
C ASN A 149 -0.71 25.29 25.13
N LYS A 150 -0.12 24.09 25.02
CA LYS A 150 0.47 23.39 26.18
C LYS A 150 1.81 23.98 26.63
N SER A 151 2.58 24.57 25.72
CA SER A 151 3.88 25.16 26.03
C SER A 151 3.80 26.55 26.68
N ARG A 152 2.62 27.20 26.70
CA ARG A 152 2.43 28.54 27.29
C ARG A 152 1.97 28.57 28.75
N PHE A 153 1.81 27.41 29.39
CA PHE A 153 1.48 27.32 30.82
C PHE A 153 2.58 26.56 31.57
N LYS A 154 3.66 27.27 31.93
CA LYS A 154 4.53 27.00 33.09
C LYS A 154 5.53 28.15 33.24
N LEU A 155 5.06 29.24 33.83
CA LEU A 155 5.89 30.22 34.55
C LEU A 155 5.02 30.74 35.70
N ARG A 156 5.11 30.04 36.83
CA ARG A 156 4.86 30.57 38.18
C ARG A 156 6.02 30.11 39.04
#